data_AF-A0A5C5RB27-F1
#
_entry.id   AF-A0A5C5RB27-F1
#
_cell.length_a   1.000
_cell.length_b   1.000
_cell.length_c   1.000
_cell.angle_alpha   90.00
_cell.angle_beta   90.00
_cell.angle_gamma   90.00
#
_symmetry.space_group_name_H-M   'P 1'
#
loop_
_entity.id
_entity.type
_entity.pdbx_description
1 polymer ?
#
loop_
_entity_poly.entity_id
_entity_poly.type
_entity_poly.pdbx_seq_one_letter_code
_entity_poly.pdbx_strand_id
1 'polypeptide(L)'
;VDRARELLAEAISVPETLTLRLNDKARNRHGRQCCGGEVVLLFEPLPVVPAVAIFGVGHVGLELARILSRHDIELHLTDSRPEQIEAARALEPGEATVHLHHSVLPEEILEDLPPGAHVLIMTHDHAEDFSLCDQVLRTPGLGSVGLIGSSAKWARFRTMLAESGHDAATIDTIQSPIGLSTLSGKHPATIAVS
;
A
#
# COMPACT_ATOMS: atom_id res chain seq x y z
N VAL A 1 -18.58 2.15 -20.73
CA VAL A 1 -17.68 2.72 -19.69
C VAL A 1 -18.17 2.36 -18.30
N ASP A 2 -19.47 2.47 -18.01
CA ASP A 2 -20.03 2.11 -16.69
C ASP A 2 -19.67 0.68 -16.26
N ARG A 3 -19.87 -0.33 -17.13
CA ARG A 3 -19.48 -1.71 -16.82
C ARG A 3 -17.98 -1.87 -16.50
N ALA A 4 -17.10 -1.19 -17.23
CA ALA A 4 -15.66 -1.23 -16.93
C ALA A 4 -15.35 -0.60 -15.56
N ARG A 5 -16.06 0.47 -15.18
CA ARG A 5 -15.91 1.09 -13.86
C ARG A 5 -16.44 0.20 -12.73
N GLU A 6 -17.53 -0.51 -12.97
CA GLU A 6 -18.06 -1.52 -12.03
C GLU A 6 -17.03 -2.65 -11.82
N LEU A 7 -16.48 -3.21 -12.91
CA LEU A 7 -15.46 -4.25 -12.83
C LEU A 7 -14.23 -3.80 -12.03
N LEU A 8 -13.77 -2.56 -12.23
CA LEU A 8 -12.65 -1.98 -11.47
C LEU A 8 -13.02 -1.74 -9.99
N ALA A 9 -14.22 -1.24 -9.70
CA ALA A 9 -14.69 -0.99 -8.34
C ALA A 9 -14.90 -2.28 -7.53
N GLU A 10 -15.28 -3.37 -8.20
CA GLU A 10 -15.45 -4.70 -7.61
C GLU A 10 -14.15 -5.52 -7.57
N ALA A 11 -13.03 -4.94 -8.04
CA ALA A 11 -11.74 -5.62 -8.16
C ALA A 11 -11.82 -6.97 -8.91
N ILE A 12 -12.70 -7.06 -9.90
CA ILE A 12 -12.83 -8.25 -10.75
C ILE A 12 -11.62 -8.31 -11.68
N SER A 13 -10.87 -9.40 -11.63
CA SER A 13 -9.69 -9.64 -12.48
C SER A 13 -9.96 -10.60 -13.64
N VAL A 14 -11.16 -11.20 -13.70
CA VAL A 14 -11.52 -12.16 -14.73
C VAL A 14 -12.05 -11.43 -15.97
N PRO A 15 -11.54 -11.73 -17.17
CA PRO A 15 -12.08 -11.15 -18.40
C PRO A 15 -13.56 -11.50 -18.59
N GLU A 16 -14.36 -10.51 -18.98
CA GLU A 16 -15.80 -10.67 -19.25
C GLU A 16 -16.14 -10.19 -20.66
N THR A 17 -17.09 -10.89 -21.29
CA THR A 17 -17.64 -10.48 -22.57
C THR A 17 -19.08 -9.97 -22.41
N LEU A 18 -19.36 -8.77 -22.95
CA LEU A 18 -20.70 -8.19 -23.01
C LEU A 18 -21.20 -8.12 -24.45
N THR A 19 -22.33 -8.78 -24.73
CA THR A 19 -22.97 -8.71 -26.05
C THR A 19 -24.06 -7.64 -26.06
N LEU A 20 -23.94 -6.67 -26.95
CA LEU A 20 -24.92 -5.60 -27.16
C LEU A 20 -25.58 -5.75 -28.53
N ARG A 21 -26.90 -5.93 -28.53
CA ARG A 21 -27.70 -5.95 -29.77
C ARG A 21 -28.01 -4.53 -30.23
N LEU A 22 -27.74 -4.21 -31.49
CA LEU A 22 -27.89 -2.87 -32.06
C LEU A 22 -29.22 -2.69 -32.81
N ASN A 23 -30.23 -3.51 -32.53
CA ASN A 23 -31.53 -3.42 -33.18
C ASN A 23 -32.51 -2.50 -32.44
N ASP A 24 -33.59 -2.13 -33.13
CA ASP A 24 -34.67 -1.26 -32.64
C ASP A 24 -35.47 -1.85 -31.47
N LYS A 25 -35.49 -3.19 -31.34
CA LYS A 25 -36.13 -3.91 -30.23
C LYS A 25 -35.24 -4.04 -28.99
N ALA A 26 -33.96 -3.70 -29.08
CA ALA A 26 -33.04 -3.78 -27.95
C ALA A 26 -33.31 -2.65 -26.94
N ARG A 27 -33.31 -2.99 -25.65
CA ARG A 27 -33.50 -2.03 -24.54
C ARG A 27 -32.25 -1.19 -24.25
N ASN A 28 -31.37 -1.03 -25.21
CA ASN A 28 -30.12 -0.29 -25.03
C ASN A 28 -30.39 1.22 -25.00
N ARG A 29 -29.65 1.93 -24.14
CA ARG A 29 -29.72 3.40 -24.00
C ARG A 29 -29.16 4.14 -25.23
N HIS A 30 -28.19 3.52 -25.91
CA HIS A 30 -27.54 4.03 -27.12
C HIS A 30 -27.42 2.92 -28.19
N GLY A 31 -27.11 3.28 -29.44
CA GLY A 31 -26.78 2.31 -30.50
C GLY A 31 -27.97 1.59 -31.15
N ARG A 32 -29.16 2.20 -31.17
CA ARG A 32 -30.32 1.66 -31.90
C ARG A 32 -30.18 1.95 -33.39
N GLN A 33 -29.87 0.93 -34.19
CA GLN A 33 -29.71 1.03 -35.62
C GLN A 33 -30.87 0.35 -36.33
N CYS A 34 -31.36 0.96 -37.42
CA CYS A 34 -32.46 0.41 -38.22
C CYS A 34 -32.03 -0.85 -39.00
N CYS A 35 -30.73 -0.99 -39.28
CA CYS A 35 -30.18 -2.13 -40.04
C CYS A 35 -29.94 -3.38 -39.18
N GLY A 36 -30.05 -3.28 -37.85
CA GLY A 36 -29.72 -4.37 -36.92
C GLY A 36 -28.22 -4.67 -36.82
N GLY A 37 -27.86 -5.58 -35.92
CA GLY A 37 -26.48 -6.02 -35.68
C GLY A 37 -26.24 -6.44 -34.23
N GLU A 38 -25.06 -7.00 -33.98
CA GLU A 38 -24.55 -7.27 -32.63
C GLU A 38 -23.10 -6.80 -32.53
N VAL A 39 -22.73 -6.32 -31.35
CA VAL A 39 -21.34 -6.01 -30.99
C VAL A 39 -21.02 -6.79 -29.73
N VAL A 40 -19.84 -7.40 -29.72
CA VAL A 40 -19.29 -8.11 -28.59
C VAL A 40 -18.14 -7.28 -28.04
N LEU A 41 -18.22 -6.89 -26.78
CA LEU A 41 -17.17 -6.15 -26.08
C LEU A 41 -16.45 -7.10 -25.12
N LEU A 42 -15.12 -7.17 -25.22
CA LEU A 42 -14.27 -7.83 -24.23
C LEU A 42 -13.80 -6.79 -23.23
N PHE A 43 -14.01 -7.06 -21.95
CA PHE A 43 -13.42 -6.32 -20.84
C PHE A 43 -12.36 -7.21 -20.21
N GLU A 44 -11.10 -6.79 -20.27
CA GLU A 44 -9.97 -7.43 -19.61
C GLU A 44 -9.45 -6.48 -18.52
N PRO A 45 -9.85 -6.68 -17.25
CA PRO A 45 -9.37 -5.86 -16.16
C PRO A 45 -7.87 -6.13 -15.92
N LEU A 46 -7.07 -5.08 -15.90
CA LEU A 46 -5.65 -5.14 -15.56
C LEU A 46 -5.49 -4.63 -14.13
N PRO A 47 -5.36 -5.51 -13.12
CA PRO A 47 -5.16 -5.07 -11.75
C PRO A 47 -3.82 -4.35 -11.62
N VAL A 48 -3.79 -3.30 -10.80
CA VAL A 48 -2.55 -2.63 -10.43
C VAL A 48 -1.83 -3.51 -9.42
N VAL A 49 -0.52 -3.71 -9.61
CA VAL A 49 0.34 -4.42 -8.66
C VAL A 49 0.32 -3.64 -7.33
N PRO A 50 -0.04 -4.26 -6.19
CA PRO A 50 -0.07 -3.56 -4.92
C PRO A 50 1.31 -3.05 -4.51
N ALA A 51 1.36 -1.86 -3.93
CA ALA A 51 2.61 -1.29 -3.41
C ALA A 51 2.67 -1.39 -1.87
N VAL A 52 3.83 -1.80 -1.35
CA VAL A 52 4.13 -1.79 0.08
C VAL A 52 5.45 -1.05 0.30
N ALA A 53 5.41 -0.02 1.14
CA ALA A 53 6.57 0.78 1.52
C ALA A 53 6.96 0.49 2.97
N ILE A 54 8.20 0.05 3.18
CA ILE A 54 8.81 -0.18 4.49
C ILE A 54 9.81 0.93 4.77
N PHE A 55 9.54 1.71 5.80
CA PHE A 55 10.47 2.70 6.33
C PHE A 55 11.18 2.11 7.55
N GLY A 56 12.49 1.90 7.42
CA GLY A 56 13.32 1.19 8.38
C GLY A 56 13.55 -0.26 7.97
N VAL A 57 14.71 -0.54 7.40
CA VAL A 57 15.11 -1.89 6.95
C VAL A 57 16.07 -2.54 7.96
N GLY A 58 15.81 -2.28 9.25
CA GLY A 58 16.48 -2.96 10.35
C GLY A 58 16.01 -4.42 10.48
N HIS A 59 16.24 -5.03 11.65
CA HIS A 59 15.95 -6.46 11.87
C HIS A 59 14.52 -6.89 11.50
N VAL A 60 13.49 -6.10 11.84
CA VAL A 60 12.09 -6.46 11.52
C VAL A 60 11.77 -6.15 10.06
N GLY A 61 12.15 -4.96 9.57
CA GLY A 61 11.89 -4.54 8.20
C GLY A 61 12.54 -5.46 7.16
N LEU A 62 13.74 -5.98 7.46
CA LEU A 62 14.39 -6.96 6.59
C LEU A 62 13.66 -8.31 6.57
N GLU A 63 13.12 -8.78 7.69
CA GLU A 63 12.32 -10.02 7.70
C GLU A 63 10.99 -9.84 6.95
N LEU A 64 10.34 -8.68 7.08
CA LEU A 64 9.18 -8.33 6.26
C LEU A 64 9.53 -8.29 4.78
N ALA A 65 10.65 -7.65 4.42
CA ALA A 65 11.11 -7.60 3.04
C ALA A 65 11.34 -9.00 2.46
N ARG A 66 11.89 -9.95 3.24
CA ARG A 66 12.06 -11.36 2.82
C ARG A 66 10.76 -12.11 2.60
N ILE A 67 9.72 -11.80 3.37
CA ILE A 67 8.39 -12.39 3.17
C ILE A 67 7.76 -11.78 1.93
N LEU A 68 7.73 -10.46 1.87
CA LEU A 68 7.05 -9.67 0.85
C LEU A 68 7.73 -9.77 -0.53
N SER A 69 9.04 -9.98 -0.60
CA SER A 69 9.75 -10.11 -1.88
C SER A 69 9.29 -11.31 -2.72
N ARG A 70 8.60 -12.27 -2.12
CA ARG A 70 8.12 -13.50 -2.77
C ARG A 70 6.71 -13.37 -3.38
N HIS A 71 6.14 -12.18 -3.36
CA HIS A 71 4.81 -11.90 -3.88
C HIS A 71 4.89 -10.85 -5.00
N ASP A 72 3.96 -10.90 -5.96
CA ASP A 72 3.81 -9.91 -7.03
C ASP A 72 3.33 -8.55 -6.48
N ILE A 73 4.28 -7.77 -5.96
CA ILE A 73 4.08 -6.44 -5.36
C ILE A 73 5.20 -5.47 -5.78
N GLU A 74 4.93 -4.17 -5.71
CA GLU A 74 5.96 -3.13 -5.71
C GLU A 74 6.45 -2.90 -4.27
N LEU A 75 7.66 -3.34 -3.96
CA LEU A 75 8.22 -3.29 -2.61
C LEU A 75 9.23 -2.15 -2.49
N HIS A 76 8.86 -1.08 -1.80
CA HIS A 76 9.73 0.06 -1.53
C HIS A 76 10.40 -0.12 -0.16
N LEU A 77 11.73 -0.17 -0.13
CA LEU A 77 12.52 -0.30 1.09
C LEU A 77 13.34 0.96 1.30
N THR A 78 13.03 1.71 2.36
CA THR A 78 13.66 2.99 2.67
C THR A 78 14.35 2.93 4.03
N ASP A 79 15.60 3.38 4.12
CA ASP A 79 16.32 3.54 5.39
C ASP A 79 17.30 4.72 5.27
N SER A 80 17.47 5.45 6.38
CA SER A 80 18.43 6.56 6.48
C SER A 80 19.87 6.10 6.61
N ARG A 81 20.09 4.80 6.86
CA ARG A 81 21.41 4.22 7.05
C ARG A 81 21.82 3.39 5.83
N PRO A 82 22.95 3.73 5.17
CA PRO A 82 23.34 3.10 3.92
C PRO A 82 23.65 1.60 4.06
N GLU A 83 24.12 1.15 5.23
CA GLU A 83 24.41 -0.26 5.45
C GLU A 83 23.16 -1.15 5.51
N GLN A 84 22.00 -0.61 5.90
CA GLN A 84 20.74 -1.36 5.88
C GLN A 84 20.22 -1.51 4.45
N ILE A 85 20.39 -0.48 3.62
CA ILE A 85 20.10 -0.57 2.18
C ILE A 85 21.01 -1.57 1.49
N GLU A 86 22.29 -1.59 1.84
CA GLU A 86 23.22 -2.59 1.30
C GLU A 86 22.83 -4.01 1.75
N ALA A 87 22.43 -4.20 3.00
CA ALA A 87 21.92 -5.48 3.47
C ALA A 87 20.65 -5.91 2.72
N ALA A 88 19.77 -4.97 2.37
CA ALA A 88 18.56 -5.23 1.58
C ALA A 88 18.87 -5.64 0.13
N ARG A 89 20.03 -5.25 -0.43
CA ARG A 89 20.47 -5.75 -1.76
C ARG A 89 20.75 -7.24 -1.78
N ALA A 90 21.07 -7.83 -0.63
CA ALA A 90 21.31 -9.26 -0.50
C ALA A 90 20.01 -10.08 -0.36
N LEU A 91 18.84 -9.46 -0.47
CA LEU A 91 17.57 -10.19 -0.56
C LEU A 91 17.59 -11.13 -1.76
N GLU A 92 17.14 -12.36 -1.55
CA GLU A 92 16.97 -13.30 -2.64
C GLU A 92 15.95 -12.76 -3.65
N PRO A 93 16.22 -12.83 -4.96
CA PRO A 93 15.25 -12.45 -5.97
C PRO A 93 13.95 -13.25 -5.80
N GLY A 94 12.82 -12.56 -5.85
CA GLY A 94 11.49 -13.15 -5.83
C GLY A 94 10.59 -12.56 -6.91
N GLU A 95 9.28 -12.56 -6.68
CA GLU A 95 8.29 -12.01 -7.63
C GLU A 95 8.15 -10.49 -7.51
N ALA A 96 8.50 -9.90 -6.36
CA ALA A 96 8.34 -8.48 -6.15
C ALA A 96 9.32 -7.65 -7.00
N THR A 97 8.85 -6.49 -7.46
CA THR A 97 9.73 -5.43 -7.95
C THR A 97 10.23 -4.64 -6.76
N VAL A 98 11.51 -4.78 -6.42
CA VAL A 98 12.10 -4.14 -5.22
C VAL A 98 12.77 -2.81 -5.57
N HIS A 99 12.33 -1.75 -4.90
CA HIS A 99 12.89 -0.39 -4.99
C HIS A 99 13.63 -0.07 -3.69
N LEU A 100 14.92 0.27 -3.80
CA LEU A 100 15.76 0.59 -2.64
C LEU A 100 16.01 2.10 -2.57
N HIS A 101 15.66 2.72 -1.45
CA HIS A 101 15.77 4.16 -1.21
C HIS A 101 16.68 4.43 -0.02
N HIS A 102 17.84 5.02 -0.27
CA HIS A 102 18.64 5.60 0.79
C HIS A 102 18.29 7.08 0.91
N SER A 103 17.66 7.49 2.02
CA SER A 103 17.30 8.88 2.27
C SER A 103 17.53 9.27 3.72
N VAL A 104 18.26 10.36 3.95
CA VAL A 104 18.46 10.95 5.29
C VAL A 104 17.19 11.60 5.85
N LEU A 105 16.21 11.89 4.99
CA LEU A 105 14.86 12.34 5.34
C LEU A 105 13.87 11.38 4.68
N PRO A 106 13.63 10.20 5.28
CA PRO A 106 12.81 9.15 4.67
C PRO A 106 11.39 9.63 4.32
N GLU A 107 10.84 10.58 5.07
CA GLU A 107 9.52 11.15 4.85
C GLU A 107 9.33 11.78 3.46
N GLU A 108 10.40 12.25 2.81
CA GLU A 108 10.34 12.81 1.45
C GLU A 108 9.92 11.75 0.41
N ILE A 109 10.20 10.47 0.65
CA ILE A 109 9.86 9.38 -0.27
C ILE A 109 8.34 9.13 -0.33
N LEU A 110 7.59 9.58 0.67
CA LEU A 110 6.13 9.34 0.73
C LEU A 110 5.38 9.96 -0.44
N GLU A 111 5.85 11.10 -0.97
CA GLU A 111 5.21 11.79 -2.10
C GLU A 111 5.43 11.07 -3.44
N ASP A 112 6.49 10.26 -3.52
CA ASP A 112 6.85 9.48 -4.72
C ASP A 112 6.24 8.08 -4.72
N LEU A 113 5.51 7.69 -3.66
CA LEU A 113 4.90 6.37 -3.57
C LEU A 113 3.70 6.23 -4.54
N PRO A 114 3.48 5.02 -5.10
CA PRO A 114 2.29 4.75 -5.89
C PRO A 114 0.99 5.02 -5.09
N PRO A 115 -0.08 5.52 -5.74
CA PRO A 115 -1.38 5.64 -5.09
C PRO A 115 -1.86 4.30 -4.54
N GLY A 116 -2.35 4.30 -3.31
CA GLY A 116 -2.80 3.11 -2.59
C GLY A 116 -1.68 2.35 -1.88
N ALA A 117 -0.44 2.83 -1.91
CA ALA A 117 0.68 2.16 -1.24
C ALA A 117 0.42 1.99 0.27
N HIS A 118 0.61 0.77 0.76
CA HIS A 118 0.56 0.46 2.19
C HIS A 118 1.89 0.83 2.85
N VAL A 119 1.85 1.55 3.97
CA VAL A 119 3.04 2.10 4.62
C VAL A 119 3.29 1.41 5.96
N LEU A 120 4.50 0.88 6.14
CA LEU A 120 4.96 0.26 7.37
C LEU A 120 6.14 1.06 7.94
N ILE A 121 5.92 1.71 9.09
CA ILE A 121 6.90 2.55 9.77
C ILE A 121 7.56 1.74 10.88
N MET A 122 8.85 1.45 10.73
CA MET A 122 9.63 0.66 11.66
C MET A 122 11.11 1.04 11.71
N THR A 123 11.35 2.34 11.75
CA THR A 123 12.70 2.88 11.80
C THR A 123 13.36 2.61 13.14
N HIS A 124 14.64 2.94 13.22
CA HIS A 124 15.44 2.77 14.43
C HIS A 124 15.35 3.96 15.40
N ASP A 125 14.79 5.09 14.94
CA ASP A 125 14.80 6.36 15.67
C ASP A 125 13.37 6.87 15.91
N HIS A 126 13.13 7.35 17.13
CA HIS A 126 11.80 7.82 17.52
C HIS A 126 11.41 9.15 16.89
N ALA A 127 12.36 10.02 16.53
CA ALA A 127 12.05 11.26 15.83
C ALA A 127 11.74 10.97 14.36
N GLU A 128 12.52 10.09 13.72
CA GLU A 128 12.27 9.63 12.34
C GLU A 128 10.87 9.00 12.20
N ASP A 129 10.51 8.06 13.10
CA ASP A 129 9.16 7.49 13.12
C ASP A 129 8.05 8.55 13.30
N PHE A 130 8.29 9.58 14.11
CA PHE A 130 7.32 10.65 14.33
C PHE A 130 7.17 11.53 13.09
N SER A 131 8.26 11.94 12.45
CA SER A 131 8.24 12.70 11.20
C SER A 131 7.50 11.94 10.11
N LEU A 132 7.75 10.63 9.98
CA LEU A 132 7.00 9.76 9.06
C LEU A 132 5.51 9.73 9.39
N CYS A 133 5.14 9.58 10.67
CA CYS A 133 3.73 9.60 11.09
C CYS A 133 3.05 10.95 10.82
N ASP A 134 3.75 12.07 10.97
CA ASP A 134 3.18 13.39 10.63
C ASP A 134 2.99 13.53 9.11
N GLN A 135 4.00 13.13 8.33
CA GLN A 135 3.98 13.25 6.88
C GLN A 135 2.94 12.33 6.23
N VAL A 136 2.81 11.06 6.64
CA VAL A 136 1.79 10.15 6.08
C VAL A 136 0.37 10.69 6.24
N LEU A 137 0.08 11.42 7.32
CA LEU A 137 -1.24 12.04 7.52
C LEU A 137 -1.46 13.27 6.62
N ARG A 138 -0.38 13.88 6.11
CA ARG A 138 -0.41 14.98 5.14
C ARG A 138 -0.40 14.49 3.70
N THR A 139 0.04 13.26 3.44
CA THR A 139 0.13 12.66 2.11
C THR A 139 -1.18 11.95 1.75
N PRO A 140 -2.00 12.51 0.84
CA PRO A 140 -3.25 11.88 0.44
C PRO A 140 -3.01 10.67 -0.46
N GLY A 141 -3.97 9.75 -0.48
CA GLY A 141 -3.98 8.63 -1.44
C GLY A 141 -3.12 7.43 -1.03
N LEU A 142 -2.54 7.42 0.16
CA LEU A 142 -1.90 6.23 0.72
C LEU A 142 -2.96 5.18 1.13
N GLY A 143 -2.53 3.92 1.17
CA GLY A 143 -3.30 2.79 1.69
C GLY A 143 -3.29 2.73 3.22
N SER A 144 -3.20 1.53 3.78
CA SER A 144 -3.11 1.39 5.24
C SER A 144 -1.75 1.85 5.76
N VAL A 145 -1.74 2.47 6.94
CA VAL A 145 -0.52 2.90 7.62
C VAL A 145 -0.39 2.16 8.95
N GLY A 146 0.76 1.56 9.19
CA GLY A 146 1.04 0.90 10.46
C GLY A 146 2.41 1.29 11.02
N LEU A 147 2.45 1.51 12.34
CA LEU A 147 3.64 1.90 13.08
C LEU A 147 4.04 0.81 14.07
N ILE A 148 5.28 0.34 13.97
CA ILE A 148 5.88 -0.52 15.00
C ILE A 148 6.08 0.28 16.30
N GLY A 149 5.76 -0.34 17.43
CA GLY A 149 5.98 0.30 18.72
C GLY A 149 5.11 -0.24 19.83
N SER A 150 5.34 0.27 21.04
CA SER A 150 4.47 0.00 22.19
C SER A 150 3.27 0.96 22.17
N SER A 151 2.21 0.56 22.89
CA SER A 151 1.05 1.43 23.13
C SER A 151 1.44 2.75 23.81
N ALA A 152 2.47 2.75 24.66
CA ALA A 152 2.98 3.96 25.31
C ALA A 152 3.67 4.91 24.31
N LYS A 153 4.47 4.38 23.37
CA LYS A 153 5.05 5.18 22.27
C LYS A 153 3.93 5.81 21.44
N TRP A 154 2.92 5.01 21.10
CA TRP A 154 1.80 5.50 20.31
C TRP A 154 1.00 6.58 21.02
N ALA A 155 0.68 6.40 22.31
CA ALA A 155 -0.02 7.41 23.10
C ALA A 155 0.71 8.77 23.10
N ARG A 156 2.05 8.77 23.19
CA ARG A 156 2.87 9.98 23.08
C ARG A 156 2.77 10.61 21.69
N PHE A 157 2.87 9.80 20.64
CA PHE A 157 2.75 10.29 19.26
C PHE A 157 1.39 10.89 18.97
N ARG A 158 0.29 10.28 19.45
CA ARG A 158 -1.05 10.83 19.28
C ARG A 158 -1.17 12.24 19.85
N THR A 159 -0.64 12.48 21.05
CA THR A 159 -0.63 13.84 21.64
C THR A 159 0.14 14.81 20.76
N MET A 160 1.35 14.44 20.34
CA MET A 160 2.20 15.30 19.51
C MET A 160 1.60 15.56 18.13
N LEU A 161 0.98 14.58 17.49
CA LEU A 161 0.29 14.73 16.20
C LEU A 161 -0.93 15.65 16.31
N ALA A 162 -1.66 15.57 17.42
CA ALA A 162 -2.76 16.50 17.70
C ALA A 162 -2.25 17.94 17.89
N GLU A 163 -1.12 18.12 18.58
CA GLU A 163 -0.43 19.42 18.71
C GLU A 163 0.07 19.94 17.34
N SER A 164 0.44 19.05 16.42
CA SER A 164 0.78 19.36 15.02
C SER A 164 -0.42 19.66 14.12
N GLY A 165 -1.64 19.63 14.67
CA GLY A 165 -2.87 20.07 13.99
C GLY A 165 -3.70 18.97 13.32
N HIS A 166 -3.37 17.69 13.53
CA HIS A 166 -4.18 16.58 13.02
C HIS A 166 -5.39 16.32 13.91
N ASP A 167 -6.55 16.07 13.30
CA ASP A 167 -7.72 15.67 14.06
C ASP A 167 -7.64 14.20 14.50
N ALA A 168 -8.46 13.82 15.50
CA ALA A 168 -8.43 12.49 16.07
C ALA A 168 -8.79 11.38 15.06
N ALA A 169 -9.68 11.66 14.10
CA ALA A 169 -10.09 10.67 13.11
C ALA A 169 -8.95 10.38 12.12
N THR A 170 -8.23 11.42 11.69
CA THR A 170 -7.01 11.32 10.89
C THR A 170 -5.92 10.56 11.65
N ILE A 171 -5.66 10.89 12.91
CA ILE A 171 -4.65 10.18 13.72
C ILE A 171 -4.99 8.69 13.88
N ASP A 172 -6.27 8.37 14.07
CA ASP A 172 -6.75 6.99 14.27
C ASP A 172 -6.65 6.12 13.00
N THR A 173 -6.29 6.70 11.84
CA THR A 173 -5.95 5.92 10.64
C THR A 173 -4.61 5.19 10.73
N ILE A 174 -3.71 5.60 11.64
CA ILE A 174 -2.45 4.90 11.87
C ILE A 174 -2.69 3.76 12.87
N GLN A 175 -2.41 2.53 12.44
CA GLN A 175 -2.45 1.37 13.31
C GLN A 175 -1.16 1.28 14.13
N SER A 176 -1.26 1.41 15.46
CA SER A 176 -0.14 1.15 16.36
C SER A 176 -0.60 0.58 17.72
N PRO A 177 0.03 -0.49 18.23
CA PRO A 177 1.05 -1.31 17.58
C PRO A 177 0.54 -2.00 16.30
N ILE A 178 1.36 -2.02 15.26
CA ILE A 178 1.08 -2.80 14.06
C ILE A 178 1.19 -4.31 14.34
N GLY A 179 0.41 -5.11 13.61
CA GLY A 179 0.39 -6.57 13.70
C GLY A 179 -0.73 -7.12 14.60
N LEU A 180 -0.88 -8.44 14.62
CA LEU A 180 -1.89 -9.16 15.39
C LEU A 180 -1.44 -9.36 16.84
N SER A 181 -2.21 -8.80 17.78
CA SER A 181 -1.94 -8.92 19.22
C SER A 181 -1.98 -10.36 19.76
N THR A 182 -2.58 -11.29 19.02
CA THR A 182 -2.65 -12.72 19.37
C THR A 182 -1.34 -13.46 19.09
N LEU A 183 -0.49 -12.94 18.21
CA LEU A 183 0.83 -13.50 17.89
C LEU A 183 1.88 -12.81 18.76
N SER A 184 2.17 -13.41 19.92
CA SER A 184 3.17 -12.89 20.85
C SER A 184 4.57 -13.37 20.48
N GLY A 185 5.52 -12.45 20.34
CA GLY A 185 6.93 -12.78 20.17
C GLY A 185 7.77 -11.53 20.01
N LYS A 186 9.02 -11.57 20.48
CA LYS A 186 9.97 -10.46 20.32
C LYS A 186 11.00 -10.73 19.21
N HIS A 187 10.98 -11.93 18.63
CA HIS A 187 11.86 -12.26 17.53
C HIS A 187 11.43 -11.52 16.26
N PRO A 188 12.36 -10.89 15.52
CA PRO A 188 12.02 -10.12 14.34
C PRO A 188 11.18 -10.88 13.31
N ALA A 189 11.53 -12.14 13.04
CA ALA A 189 10.77 -12.99 12.13
C ALA A 189 9.34 -13.30 12.62
N THR A 190 9.12 -13.36 13.93
CA THR A 190 7.76 -13.54 14.49
C THR A 190 6.95 -12.26 14.34
N ILE A 191 7.56 -11.10 14.59
CA ILE A 191 6.92 -9.79 14.43
C ILE A 191 6.58 -9.54 12.95
N ALA A 192 7.44 -9.97 12.03
CA ALA A 192 7.20 -9.82 10.59
C ALA A 192 5.99 -10.63 10.08
N VAL A 193 5.62 -11.72 10.75
CA VAL A 193 4.46 -12.55 10.40
C VAL A 193 3.17 -12.08 11.08
N SER A 194 3.27 -11.35 12.20
CA SER A 194 2.12 -10.94 13.00
C SER A 194 1.26 -9.91 12.32
#